data_AF-A0A7C0V0L9-F1
#
_entry.id   AF-A0A7C0V0L9-F1
#
_cell.length_a   1.000
_cell.length_b   1.000
_cell.length_c   1.000
_cell.angle_alpha   90.00
_cell.angle_beta   90.00
_cell.angle_gamma   90.00
#
_symmetry.space_group_name_H-M   'P 1'
#
loop_
_entity.id
_entity.type
_entity.pdbx_description
1 polymer ?
#
loop_
_entity_poly.entity_id
_entity_poly.type
_entity_poly.pdbx_seq_one_letter_code
_entity_poly.pdbx_strand_id
1 'polypeptide(L)'
;ASGGIRTGLDAAKALSLGAHMVGVALPMLKAAVKGVEQAKLVLKQLINGLKTAMFLVGAGNVDELHKVALIIDGPVYQWLRARGYHPECYAMRSL
;
A
#
# COMPACT_ATOMS: atom_id res chain seq x y z
N ALA A 1 -1.65 7.61 -3.96
CA ALA A 1 -0.42 7.75 -3.14
C ALA A 1 0.80 7.56 -4.02
N SER A 2 1.95 8.18 -3.71
CA SER A 2 3.16 8.07 -4.57
C SER A 2 4.50 8.21 -3.82
N GLY A 3 4.55 9.02 -2.77
CA GLY A 3 5.75 9.19 -1.96
C GLY A 3 6.06 7.97 -1.09
N GLY A 4 7.34 7.60 -0.99
CA GLY A 4 7.79 6.62 0.02
C GLY A 4 7.53 5.14 -0.27
N ILE A 5 6.83 4.77 -1.33
CA ILE A 5 6.52 3.37 -1.66
C ILE A 5 7.79 2.62 -2.08
N ARG A 6 8.14 1.53 -1.39
CA ARG A 6 9.34 0.71 -1.67
C ARG A 6 9.02 -0.76 -1.92
N THR A 7 7.93 -1.25 -1.36
CA THR A 7 7.53 -2.67 -1.42
C THR A 7 6.06 -2.82 -1.85
N GLY A 8 5.69 -4.04 -2.23
CA GLY A 8 4.28 -4.36 -2.50
C GLY A 8 3.38 -4.24 -1.27
N LEU A 9 3.93 -4.43 -0.06
CA LEU A 9 3.22 -4.20 1.19
C LEU A 9 2.93 -2.70 1.42
N ASP A 10 3.88 -1.81 1.08
CA ASP A 10 3.63 -0.37 1.15
C ASP A 10 2.51 0.04 0.20
N ALA A 11 2.50 -0.54 -1.01
CA ALA A 11 1.43 -0.33 -1.98
C ALA A 11 0.08 -0.82 -1.42
N ALA A 12 0.04 -2.01 -0.82
CA ALA A 12 -1.17 -2.55 -0.21
C ALA A 12 -1.71 -1.64 0.91
N LYS A 13 -0.84 -1.20 1.83
CA LYS A 13 -1.21 -0.24 2.89
C LYS A 13 -1.78 1.05 2.32
N ALA A 14 -1.12 1.61 1.30
CA ALA A 14 -1.58 2.85 0.68
C ALA A 14 -2.96 2.69 0.01
N LEU A 15 -3.20 1.58 -0.69
CA LEU A 15 -4.49 1.27 -1.29
C LEU A 15 -5.56 1.09 -0.20
N SER A 16 -5.32 0.25 0.80
CA SER A 16 -6.26 0.02 1.91
C SER A 16 -6.61 1.29 2.71
N LEU A 17 -5.67 2.24 2.79
CA LEU A 17 -5.89 3.56 3.41
C LEU A 17 -6.72 4.53 2.54
N GLY A 18 -7.16 4.11 1.35
CA GLY A 18 -8.07 4.87 0.48
C GLY A 18 -7.43 5.43 -0.79
N ALA A 19 -6.19 5.06 -1.14
CA ALA A 19 -5.64 5.44 -2.44
C ALA A 19 -6.23 4.59 -3.57
N HIS A 20 -6.64 5.22 -4.67
CA HIS A 20 -7.07 4.50 -5.89
C HIS A 20 -5.89 3.95 -6.71
N MET A 21 -4.70 4.55 -6.57
CA MET A 21 -3.50 4.17 -7.31
C MET A 21 -2.24 4.46 -6.49
N VAL A 22 -1.19 3.69 -6.78
CA VAL A 22 0.15 3.81 -6.21
C VAL A 22 1.16 4.14 -7.30
N GLY A 23 1.87 5.27 -7.16
CA GLY A 23 2.99 5.65 -8.01
C GLY A 23 4.35 5.29 -7.38
N VAL A 24 5.34 4.92 -8.20
CA VAL A 24 6.70 4.58 -7.74
C VAL A 24 7.73 5.23 -8.67
N ALA A 25 8.54 6.14 -8.13
CA ALA A 25 9.57 6.85 -8.90
C ALA A 25 10.99 6.34 -8.62
N LEU A 26 11.56 6.65 -7.45
CA LEU A 26 12.97 6.38 -7.14
C LEU A 26 13.39 4.90 -7.29
N PRO A 27 12.64 3.89 -6.78
CA PRO A 27 12.99 2.49 -7.00
C PRO A 27 13.01 2.10 -8.48
N MET A 28 12.05 2.64 -9.26
CA MET A 28 11.95 2.35 -10.69
C MET A 28 13.10 3.00 -11.47
N LEU A 29 13.43 4.26 -11.17
CA LEU A 29 14.56 4.95 -11.78
C LEU A 29 15.88 4.23 -11.50
N LYS A 30 16.13 3.84 -10.24
CA LYS A 30 17.33 3.07 -9.85
C LYS A 30 17.43 1.73 -10.58
N ALA A 31 16.29 1.08 -10.84
CA ALA A 31 16.25 -0.17 -11.58
C ALA A 31 16.48 0.07 -13.09
N ALA A 32 15.84 1.09 -13.67
CA ALA A 32 15.95 1.43 -15.08
C ALA A 32 17.38 1.81 -15.49
N VAL A 33 18.11 2.52 -14.63
CA VAL A 33 19.54 2.84 -14.85
C VAL A 33 20.41 1.58 -14.97
N LYS A 34 19.99 0.47 -14.35
CA LYS A 34 20.68 -0.84 -14.46
C LYS A 34 20.21 -1.68 -15.65
N GLY A 35 19.26 -1.19 -16.42
CA GLY A 35 18.72 -1.85 -17.60
C GLY A 35 17.26 -2.30 -17.48
N VAL A 36 16.65 -2.56 -18.63
CA VAL A 36 15.21 -2.89 -18.75
C VAL A 36 14.83 -4.16 -17.97
N GLU A 37 15.69 -5.17 -17.94
CA GLU A 37 15.42 -6.42 -17.22
C GLU A 37 15.38 -6.20 -15.70
N GLN A 38 16.23 -5.31 -15.18
CA GLN A 38 16.19 -4.96 -13.77
C GLN A 38 14.92 -4.16 -13.42
N ALA A 39 14.48 -3.26 -14.30
CA ALA A 39 13.21 -2.55 -14.14
C ALA A 39 12.02 -3.52 -14.12
N LYS A 40 11.97 -4.47 -15.06
CA LYS A 40 10.95 -5.53 -15.09
C LYS A 40 10.96 -6.38 -13.81
N LEU A 41 12.15 -6.73 -13.30
CA LEU A 41 12.28 -7.49 -12.07
C LEU A 41 11.70 -6.75 -10.87
N VAL A 42 12.06 -5.48 -10.69
CA VAL A 42 11.54 -4.65 -9.59
C VAL A 42 10.02 -4.45 -9.71
N LEU A 43 9.51 -4.25 -10.93
CA LEU A 43 8.07 -4.16 -11.16
C LEU A 43 7.35 -5.47 -10.77
N LYS A 44 7.88 -6.63 -11.18
CA LYS A 44 7.34 -7.93 -10.80
C LYS A 44 7.36 -8.15 -9.29
N GLN A 45 8.42 -7.75 -8.59
CA GLN A 45 8.52 -7.85 -7.14
C GLN A 45 7.47 -6.98 -6.42
N LEU A 46 7.26 -5.74 -6.87
CA LEU A 46 6.20 -4.87 -6.35
C LEU A 46 4.81 -5.47 -6.53
N ILE A 47 4.50 -5.94 -7.74
CA ILE A 47 3.20 -6.56 -8.06
C ILE A 47 2.99 -7.83 -7.24
N ASN A 48 4.00 -8.70 -7.15
CA ASN A 48 3.89 -9.94 -6.39
C ASN A 48 3.72 -9.65 -4.90
N GLY A 49 4.47 -8.70 -4.32
CA GLY A 49 4.30 -8.31 -2.92
C GLY A 49 2.92 -7.76 -2.61
N LEU A 50 2.33 -6.98 -3.54
CA LEU A 50 0.94 -6.50 -3.42
C LEU A 50 -0.04 -7.68 -3.44
N LYS A 51 0.09 -8.59 -4.40
CA LYS A 51 -0.76 -9.79 -4.49
C LYS A 51 -0.63 -10.69 -3.27
N THR A 52 0.58 -10.85 -2.71
CA THR A 52 0.81 -11.60 -1.47
C THR A 52 0.09 -10.95 -0.30
N ALA A 53 0.19 -9.62 -0.14
CA ALA A 53 -0.52 -8.92 0.92
C ALA A 53 -2.04 -9.07 0.77
N MET A 54 -2.57 -8.89 -0.45
CA MET A 54 -3.99 -9.10 -0.78
C MET A 54 -4.46 -10.50 -0.45
N PHE A 55 -3.70 -11.54 -0.81
CA PHE A 55 -4.00 -12.93 -0.49
C PHE A 55 -4.09 -13.17 1.02
N LEU A 56 -3.13 -12.64 1.79
CA LEU A 56 -3.08 -12.83 3.24
C LEU A 56 -4.23 -12.16 3.99
N VAL A 57 -4.84 -11.12 3.41
CA VAL A 57 -6.00 -10.42 3.98
C VAL A 57 -7.33 -10.81 3.33
N GLY A 58 -7.32 -11.79 2.41
CA GLY A 58 -8.53 -12.28 1.75
C GLY A 58 -9.15 -11.33 0.72
N ALA A 59 -8.40 -10.37 0.18
CA ALA A 59 -8.88 -9.46 -0.86
C ALA A 59 -8.57 -10.00 -2.27
N GLY A 60 -9.59 -10.29 -3.07
CA GLY A 60 -9.47 -10.77 -4.45
C GLY A 60 -9.20 -9.66 -5.47
N ASN A 61 -9.51 -8.41 -5.14
CA ASN A 61 -9.30 -7.24 -5.98
C ASN A 61 -8.99 -5.98 -5.14
N VAL A 62 -8.68 -4.86 -5.81
CA VAL A 62 -8.30 -3.61 -5.13
C VAL A 62 -9.47 -2.97 -4.38
N ASP A 63 -10.70 -3.14 -4.88
CA ASP A 63 -11.90 -2.59 -4.22
C ASP A 63 -12.20 -3.32 -2.91
N GLU A 64 -11.99 -4.63 -2.87
CA GLU A 64 -12.00 -5.43 -1.65
C GLU A 64 -10.86 -5.00 -0.71
N LEU A 65 -9.65 -4.80 -1.23
CA LEU A 65 -8.50 -4.35 -0.43
C LEU A 65 -8.74 -3.01 0.29
N HIS A 66 -9.55 -2.11 -0.28
CA HIS A 66 -9.99 -0.86 0.37
C HIS A 66 -10.84 -1.06 1.62
N LYS A 67 -11.56 -2.19 1.71
CA LYS A 67 -12.49 -2.50 2.79
C LYS A 67 -11.89 -3.36 3.90
N VAL A 68 -10.67 -3.86 3.70
CA VAL A 68 -9.96 -4.64 4.73
C VAL A 68 -9.84 -3.84 6.03
N ALA A 69 -10.07 -4.50 7.16
CA ALA A 69 -9.88 -3.91 8.48
C ALA A 69 -8.41 -3.56 8.71
N LEU A 70 -8.12 -2.34 9.16
CA LEU A 70 -6.77 -1.87 9.45
C LEU A 70 -6.63 -1.39 10.89
N ILE A 71 -5.47 -1.64 11.46
CA ILE A 71 -5.03 -1.01 12.72
C ILE A 71 -4.05 0.09 12.36
N ILE A 72 -4.36 1.33 12.76
CA ILE A 72 -3.48 2.48 12.66
C ILE A 72 -3.00 2.81 14.06
N ASP A 73 -1.69 2.80 14.28
CA ASP A 73 -1.08 3.01 15.59
C ASP A 73 -0.02 4.13 15.58
N GLY A 74 0.63 4.32 16.73
CA GLY A 74 1.80 5.19 16.88
C GLY A 74 1.56 6.67 16.55
N PRO A 75 2.57 7.36 15.99
CA PRO A 75 2.49 8.79 15.67
C PRO A 75 1.37 9.13 14.68
N VAL A 76 1.06 8.23 13.75
CA VAL A 76 0.01 8.46 12.73
C VAL A 76 -1.37 8.47 13.38
N TYR A 77 -1.64 7.54 14.31
CA TYR A 77 -2.87 7.54 15.09
C TYR A 77 -3.04 8.85 15.87
N GLN A 78 -2.01 9.27 16.60
CA GLN A 78 -2.02 10.50 17.38
C GLN A 78 -2.26 11.73 16.49
N TRP A 79 -1.59 11.79 15.34
CA TRP A 79 -1.77 12.86 14.35
C TRP A 79 -3.20 12.94 13.82
N LEU A 80 -3.80 11.80 13.45
CA LEU A 80 -5.17 11.75 12.96
C LEU A 80 -6.18 12.21 14.02
N ARG A 81 -6.03 11.74 15.26
CA ARG A 81 -6.88 12.15 16.39
C ARG A 81 -6.75 13.65 16.68
N ALA A 82 -5.54 14.18 16.71
CA ALA A 82 -5.28 15.61 16.91
C ALA A 82 -5.90 16.49 15.80
N ARG A 83 -6.10 15.91 14.60
CA ARG A 83 -6.72 16.56 13.44
C ARG A 83 -8.24 16.34 13.37
N GLY A 84 -8.86 15.71 14.37
CA GLY A 84 -10.31 15.47 14.43
C GLY A 84 -10.80 14.28 13.60
N TYR A 85 -9.90 13.39 13.15
CA TYR A 85 -10.30 12.15 12.48
C TYR A 85 -10.48 11.01 13.48
N HIS A 86 -11.33 10.05 13.12
CA HIS A 86 -11.62 8.84 13.91
C HIS A 86 -10.98 7.59 13.26
N PRO A 87 -9.67 7.35 13.43
CA PRO A 87 -8.98 6.22 12.82
C PRO A 87 -9.51 4.85 13.27
N GLU A 88 -10.26 4.76 14.37
CA GLU A 88 -10.88 3.53 14.87
C GLU A 88 -11.87 2.94 13.86
N CYS A 89 -12.45 3.76 12.99
CA CYS A 89 -13.37 3.29 11.95
C CYS A 89 -12.68 2.34 10.94
N TYR A 90 -11.36 2.44 10.77
CA TYR A 90 -10.60 1.53 9.92
C TYR A 90 -10.55 0.12 10.49
N ALA A 91 -10.54 -0.03 11.82
CA ALA A 91 -10.48 -1.33 12.48
C ALA A 91 -11.82 -2.08 12.42
N MET A 92 -12.91 -1.36 12.18
CA MET A 92 -14.28 -1.89 12.16
C MET A 92 -14.80 -2.21 10.75
N ARG A 93 -13.96 -2.09 9.72
CA ARG A 93 -14.35 -2.43 8.35
C ARG A 93 -14.49 -3.94 8.18
N SER A 94 -15.35 -4.34 7.25
CA SER A 94 -15.52 -5.72 6.84
C SER A 94 -15.52 -5.79 5.31
N LEU A 95 -14.92 -6.84 4.76
CA LEU A 95 -14.77 -7.10 3.33
C LEU A 95 -16.13 -7.30 2.65
#